data_AF-A0A183U572-F1
#
_entry.id   AF-A0A183U572-F1
#
_cell.length_a   1.000
_cell.length_b   1.000
_cell.length_c   1.000
_cell.angle_alpha   90.00
_cell.angle_beta   90.00
_cell.angle_gamma   90.00
#
_symmetry.space_group_name_H-M   'P 1'
#
loop_
_entity.id
_entity.type
_entity.pdbx_description
1 polymer ?
#
loop_
_entity_poly.entity_id
_entity_poly.type
_entity_poly.pdbx_seq_one_letter_code
_entity_poly.pdbx_strand_id
1 'polypeptide(L)'
;MKRVPQTADAISVCGENAALLAVGEGQSKCVERLLSGNLKTALMRAMQRDINGTSILIAAVAREDNDTAFWLLRTFGKPLAMLPNNCHMLPLHVAASTGKLSRTVRPACCFKRLLFMSEMVLL
;
A
#
# COMPACT_ATOMS: atom_id res chain seq x y z
N MET A 1 16.47 29.88 6.88
CA MET A 1 15.68 28.74 6.37
C MET A 1 14.40 28.64 7.18
N LYS A 2 13.22 28.80 6.58
CA LYS A 2 11.94 28.64 7.30
C LYS A 2 11.81 27.17 7.71
N ARG A 3 11.77 26.90 9.01
CA ARG A 3 11.55 25.56 9.57
C ARG A 3 10.09 25.19 9.29
N VAL A 4 9.86 24.49 8.18
CA VAL A 4 8.51 24.01 7.85
C VAL A 4 8.14 22.98 8.91
N PRO A 5 6.96 23.09 9.56
CA PRO A 5 6.55 22.13 10.56
C PRO A 5 6.53 20.72 9.95
N GLN A 6 7.09 19.76 10.67
CA GLN A 6 7.29 18.39 10.20
C GLN A 6 5.99 17.61 10.38
N THR A 7 4.99 17.91 9.54
CA THR A 7 3.62 17.36 9.64
C THR A 7 3.41 16.11 8.79
N ALA A 8 4.47 15.58 8.16
CA ALA A 8 4.38 14.39 7.30
C ALA A 8 3.90 13.13 8.05
N ASP A 9 4.08 13.10 9.37
CA ASP A 9 3.65 12.03 10.26
C ASP A 9 2.32 12.33 10.97
N ALA A 10 1.68 13.47 10.66
CA ALA A 10 0.37 13.79 11.21
C ALA A 10 -0.68 12.83 10.65
N ILE A 11 -1.63 12.45 11.51
CA ILE A 11 -2.70 11.51 11.21
C ILE A 11 -4.03 12.26 11.29
N SER A 12 -4.89 12.07 10.29
CA SER A 12 -6.23 12.63 10.23
C SER A 12 -7.15 11.97 11.27
N VAL A 13 -8.33 12.55 11.50
CA VAL A 13 -9.38 11.92 12.33
C VAL A 13 -9.80 10.56 11.77
N CYS A 14 -9.66 10.36 10.46
CA CYS A 14 -9.93 9.09 9.78
C CYS A 14 -8.75 8.11 9.81
N GLY A 15 -7.68 8.41 10.56
CA GLY A 15 -6.51 7.53 10.68
C GLY A 15 -5.51 7.62 9.52
N GLU A 16 -5.73 8.52 8.56
CA GLU A 16 -4.92 8.62 7.36
C GLU A 16 -3.73 9.56 7.56
N ASN A 17 -2.57 9.19 7.05
CA ASN A 17 -1.49 10.14 6.86
C ASN A 17 -1.59 10.83 5.49
N ALA A 18 -0.75 11.84 5.27
CA ALA A 18 -0.73 12.59 4.01
C ALA A 18 -0.47 11.71 2.78
N ALA A 19 0.29 10.60 2.90
CA ALA A 19 0.59 9.72 1.78
C ALA A 19 -0.63 8.87 1.39
N LEU A 20 -1.38 8.36 2.37
CA LEU A 20 -2.62 7.62 2.14
C LEU A 20 -3.68 8.51 1.47
N LEU A 21 -3.87 9.73 1.97
CA LEU A 21 -4.74 10.73 1.35
C LEU A 21 -4.29 11.07 -0.08
N ALA A 22 -2.99 11.27 -0.30
CA ALA A 22 -2.47 11.56 -1.64
C ALA A 22 -2.76 10.44 -2.65
N VAL A 23 -2.74 9.17 -2.23
CA VAL A 23 -3.19 8.06 -3.10
C VAL A 23 -4.70 8.13 -3.33
N GLY A 24 -5.48 8.36 -2.27
CA GLY A 24 -6.93 8.57 -2.34
C GLY A 24 -7.34 9.65 -3.35
N GLU A 25 -6.50 10.68 -3.54
CA GLU A 25 -6.69 11.79 -4.47
C GLU A 25 -5.99 11.59 -5.84
N GLY A 26 -5.26 10.49 -6.05
CA GLY A 26 -4.53 10.21 -7.31
C GLY A 26 -3.29 11.10 -7.53
N GLN A 27 -2.69 11.60 -6.45
CA GLN A 27 -1.54 12.50 -6.50
C GLN A 27 -0.21 11.72 -6.39
N SER A 28 0.08 10.87 -7.39
CA SER A 28 1.23 9.94 -7.40
C SER A 28 2.58 10.61 -7.11
N LYS A 29 2.82 11.80 -7.69
CA LYS A 29 4.05 12.58 -7.45
C LYS A 29 4.21 13.06 -6.01
N CYS A 30 3.09 13.28 -5.32
CA CYS A 30 3.09 13.66 -3.90
C CYS A 30 3.39 12.44 -3.03
N VAL A 31 2.87 11.27 -3.40
CA VAL A 31 3.13 10.00 -2.71
C VAL A 31 4.63 9.69 -2.70
N GLU A 32 5.29 9.76 -3.87
CA GLU A 32 6.74 9.53 -3.98
C GLU A 32 7.54 10.50 -3.10
N ARG A 33 7.16 11.78 -3.07
CA ARG A 33 7.82 12.78 -2.22
C ARG A 33 7.60 12.53 -0.73
N LEU A 34 6.40 12.19 -0.31
CA LEU A 34 6.04 11.94 1.09
C LEU A 34 6.68 10.66 1.65
N LEU A 35 6.94 9.70 0.76
CA LEU A 35 7.58 8.42 1.07
C LEU A 35 9.06 8.38 0.67
N SER A 36 9.64 9.52 0.30
CA SER A 36 11.08 9.65 0.03
C SER A 36 11.89 9.69 1.34
N GLY A 37 13.18 9.35 1.24
CA GLY A 37 14.12 9.41 2.36
C GLY A 37 14.33 8.05 3.03
N ASN A 38 14.36 8.04 4.36
CA ASN A 38 14.69 6.83 5.12
C ASN A 38 13.62 5.76 4.93
N LEU A 39 14.03 4.57 4.44
CA LEU A 39 13.12 3.47 4.12
C LEU A 39 12.29 3.00 5.32
N LYS A 40 12.85 3.01 6.54
CA LYS A 40 12.12 2.59 7.75
C LYS A 40 10.97 3.54 8.06
N THR A 41 11.23 4.85 8.01
CA THR A 41 10.20 5.87 8.24
C THR A 41 9.16 5.87 7.11
N ALA A 42 9.62 5.74 5.86
CA ALA A 42 8.73 5.63 4.71
C ALA A 42 7.84 4.39 4.80
N LEU A 43 8.38 3.25 5.23
CA LEU A 43 7.61 2.03 5.43
C LEU A 43 6.57 2.19 6.54
N MET A 44 6.93 2.80 7.67
CA MET A 44 5.97 3.10 8.75
C MET A 44 4.80 3.94 8.24
N ARG A 45 5.07 4.97 7.42
CA ARG A 45 4.02 5.76 6.79
C ARG A 45 3.20 4.94 5.79
N ALA A 46 3.84 4.16 4.94
CA ALA A 46 3.13 3.34 3.96
C ALA A 46 2.23 2.28 4.62
N MET A 47 2.62 1.76 5.78
CA MET A 47 1.87 0.76 6.54
C MET A 47 0.74 1.35 7.40
N GLN A 48 0.63 2.68 7.49
CA GLN A 48 -0.50 3.33 8.16
C GLN A 48 -1.82 2.92 7.49
N ARG A 49 -2.85 2.74 8.31
CA ARG A 49 -4.19 2.37 7.87
C ARG A 49 -5.22 3.38 8.34
N ASP A 50 -6.23 3.60 7.51
CA ASP A 50 -7.41 4.39 7.88
C ASP A 50 -8.32 3.62 8.87
N ILE A 51 -9.45 4.23 9.22
CA ILE A 51 -10.51 3.64 10.05
C ILE A 51 -11.08 2.31 9.52
N ASN A 52 -10.99 2.05 8.22
CA ASN A 52 -11.45 0.82 7.57
C ASN A 52 -10.35 -0.25 7.49
N GLY A 53 -9.14 0.07 7.94
CA GLY A 53 -7.96 -0.77 7.76
C GLY A 53 -7.36 -0.67 6.35
N THR A 54 -7.80 0.27 5.53
CA THR A 54 -7.27 0.50 4.18
C THR A 54 -5.84 1.01 4.29
N SER A 55 -4.90 0.26 3.72
CA SER A 55 -3.52 0.72 3.54
C SER A 55 -3.37 1.49 2.23
N ILE A 56 -2.24 2.18 2.07
CA ILE A 56 -1.93 2.94 0.86
C ILE A 56 -1.95 2.09 -0.41
N LEU A 57 -1.58 0.81 -0.31
CA LEU A 57 -1.60 -0.12 -1.43
C LEU A 57 -3.04 -0.55 -1.78
N ILE A 58 -3.89 -0.80 -0.78
CA ILE A 58 -5.31 -1.11 -1.02
C ILE A 58 -6.01 0.08 -1.68
N ALA A 59 -5.73 1.30 -1.21
CA ALA A 59 -6.27 2.52 -1.80
C ALA A 59 -5.84 2.69 -3.28
N ALA A 60 -4.56 2.44 -3.59
CA ALA A 60 -4.06 2.52 -4.97
C ALA A 60 -4.74 1.47 -5.88
N VAL A 61 -4.90 0.25 -5.39
CA VAL A 61 -5.58 -0.84 -6.11
C VAL A 61 -7.06 -0.52 -6.34
N ALA A 62 -7.76 -0.03 -5.32
CA ALA A 62 -9.18 0.32 -5.41
C ALA A 62 -9.43 1.47 -6.41
N ARG A 63 -8.46 2.38 -6.55
CA ARG A 63 -8.50 3.49 -7.52
C ARG A 63 -7.99 3.13 -8.91
N GLU A 64 -7.50 1.91 -9.10
CA GLU A 64 -6.89 1.46 -10.35
C GLU A 64 -5.63 2.23 -10.75
N ASP A 65 -4.95 2.84 -9.77
CA ASP A 65 -3.66 3.50 -9.97
C ASP A 65 -2.55 2.45 -10.00
N ASN A 66 -2.38 1.89 -11.19
CA ASN A 66 -1.44 0.79 -11.43
C ASN A 66 0.02 1.18 -11.24
N ASP A 67 0.36 2.40 -11.62
CA ASP A 67 1.73 2.90 -11.55
C ASP A 67 2.14 3.10 -10.09
N THR A 68 1.27 3.73 -9.29
CA THR A 68 1.51 3.90 -7.86
C THR A 68 1.52 2.56 -7.12
N ALA A 69 0.59 1.65 -7.43
CA ALA A 69 0.55 0.32 -6.82
C ALA A 69 1.83 -0.49 -7.12
N PHE A 70 2.30 -0.45 -8.36
CA PHE A 70 3.54 -1.14 -8.76
C PHE A 70 4.77 -0.50 -8.10
N TRP A 71 4.82 0.82 -8.02
CA TRP A 71 5.88 1.55 -7.33
C TRP A 71 5.93 1.21 -5.82
N LEU A 72 4.77 1.17 -5.15
CA LEU A 72 4.65 0.79 -3.74
C LEU A 72 5.13 -0.65 -3.50
N LEU A 73 4.74 -1.58 -4.35
CA LEU A 73 5.18 -2.98 -4.27
C LEU A 73 6.68 -3.14 -4.50
N ARG A 74 7.25 -2.41 -5.45
CA ARG A 74 8.70 -2.42 -5.71
C ARG A 74 9.51 -1.83 -4.57
N THR A 75 8.98 -0.79 -3.92
CA THR A 75 9.68 -0.05 -2.87
C THR A 75 9.60 -0.75 -1.51
N PHE A 76 8.42 -1.27 -1.14
CA PHE A 76 8.17 -1.80 0.20
C PHE A 76 7.95 -3.31 0.24
N GLY A 77 7.51 -3.92 -0.86
CA GLY A 77 7.42 -5.38 -1.00
C GLY A 77 6.39 -6.06 -0.11
N LYS A 78 6.77 -7.23 0.42
CA LYS A 78 5.90 -8.17 1.15
C LYS A 78 5.15 -7.56 2.35
N PRO A 79 5.76 -6.73 3.21
CA PRO A 79 5.06 -6.10 4.33
C PRO A 79 3.77 -5.38 3.92
N LEU A 80 3.79 -4.69 2.78
CA LEU A 80 2.63 -3.94 2.30
C LEU A 80 1.64 -4.84 1.55
N ALA A 81 2.15 -5.81 0.78
CA ALA A 81 1.33 -6.76 0.04
C ALA A 81 0.52 -7.71 0.95
N MET A 82 1.02 -7.99 2.15
CA MET A 82 0.40 -8.88 3.13
C MET A 82 -0.40 -8.14 4.21
N LEU A 83 -0.56 -6.82 4.12
CA LEU A 83 -1.25 -6.02 5.12
C LEU A 83 -2.77 -6.05 4.87
N PRO A 84 -3.58 -6.68 5.74
CA PRO A 84 -5.02 -6.77 5.53
C PRO A 84 -5.76 -5.53 6.05
N ASN A 85 -6.95 -5.30 5.48
CA ASN A 85 -7.93 -4.37 6.04
C ASN A 85 -8.77 -5.02 7.16
N ASN A 86 -9.72 -4.26 7.72
CA ASN A 86 -10.57 -4.74 8.82
C ASN A 86 -11.52 -5.88 8.42
N CYS A 87 -11.74 -6.08 7.12
CA CYS A 87 -12.48 -7.22 6.57
C CYS A 87 -11.59 -8.43 6.25
N HIS A 88 -10.33 -8.44 6.71
CA HIS A 88 -9.32 -9.45 6.37
C HIS A 88 -9.02 -9.59 4.87
N MET A 89 -9.32 -8.55 4.07
CA MET A 89 -8.99 -8.52 2.66
C MET A 89 -7.56 -8.03 2.45
N LEU A 90 -6.81 -8.78 1.64
CA LEU A 90 -5.52 -8.38 1.12
C LEU A 90 -5.69 -7.47 -0.09
N PRO A 91 -4.67 -6.67 -0.47
CA PRO A 91 -4.67 -5.94 -1.74
C PRO A 91 -5.03 -6.83 -2.95
N LEU A 92 -4.60 -8.10 -2.93
CA LEU A 92 -4.94 -9.09 -3.96
C LEU A 92 -6.44 -9.41 -4.00
N HIS A 93 -7.09 -9.56 -2.84
CA HIS A 93 -8.54 -9.81 -2.77
C HIS A 93 -9.32 -8.62 -3.33
N VAL A 94 -8.88 -7.40 -3.02
CA VAL A 94 -9.50 -6.17 -3.54
C VAL A 94 -9.28 -6.03 -5.06
N ALA A 95 -8.09 -6.35 -5.57
CA ALA A 95 -7.84 -6.37 -7.02
C ALA A 95 -8.71 -7.40 -7.76
N ALA A 96 -8.99 -8.55 -7.12
CA ALA A 96 -9.85 -9.57 -7.69
C ALA A 96 -11.33 -9.13 -7.68
N SER A 97 -11.80 -8.48 -6.62
CA SER A 97 -13.18 -8.03 -6.50
C SER A 97 -13.53 -6.88 -7.44
N THR A 98 -12.55 -6.04 -7.81
CA THR A 98 -12.75 -4.97 -8.79
C THR A 98 -12.83 -5.48 -10.24
N GLY A 99 -12.69 -6.78 -10.48
CA GLY A 99 -12.91 -7.41 -11.80
C GLY A 99 -11.84 -7.05 -12.84
N LYS A 100 -10.72 -6.46 -12.41
CA LYS A 100 -9.65 -5.96 -13.29
C LYS A 100 -8.34 -6.67 -13.00
N LEU A 101 -8.20 -7.89 -13.52
CA LEU A 101 -6.93 -8.65 -13.60
C LEU A 101 -5.89 -8.00 -14.55
N SER A 102 -6.14 -6.77 -15.01
CA SER A 102 -5.36 -6.09 -16.02
C SER A 102 -4.12 -5.46 -15.40
N ARG A 103 -3.04 -6.27 -15.34
CA ARG A 103 -1.63 -5.85 -15.46
C ARG A 103 -0.86 -5.48 -14.18
N THR A 104 -1.50 -5.00 -13.11
CA THR A 104 -0.84 -4.64 -11.83
C THR A 104 -0.48 -5.85 -10.99
N VAL A 105 -1.38 -6.83 -10.98
CA VAL A 105 -1.20 -8.11 -10.32
C VAL A 105 -1.17 -9.18 -11.40
N ARG A 106 -0.28 -9.03 -12.39
CA ARG A 106 0.25 -10.28 -12.96
C ARG A 106 0.90 -10.99 -11.78
N PRO A 107 0.49 -12.23 -11.43
CA PRO A 107 1.34 -13.09 -10.65
C PRO A 107 2.57 -13.35 -11.52
N ALA A 108 3.50 -12.39 -11.54
CA ALA A 108 4.86 -12.65 -11.99
C ALA A 108 5.26 -13.92 -11.24
N CYS A 109 5.78 -14.89 -11.99
CA CYS A 109 6.00 -16.29 -11.67
C CYS A 109 6.72 -16.60 -10.34
N CYS A 110 6.94 -15.63 -9.46
CA CYS A 110 7.41 -15.75 -8.09
C CYS A 110 6.31 -16.05 -7.05
N PHE A 111 5.01 -15.80 -7.32
CA PHE A 111 3.96 -16.03 -6.30
C PHE A 111 3.60 -17.52 -6.09
N LYS A 112 3.94 -18.41 -7.03
CA LYS A 112 3.88 -19.87 -6.82
C LYS A 112 4.79 -20.33 -5.67
N ARG A 113 5.78 -19.53 -5.26
CA ARG A 113 6.67 -19.86 -4.14
C ARG A 113 6.21 -19.31 -2.78
N LEU A 114 5.25 -18.39 -2.75
CA LEU A 114 4.72 -17.83 -1.50
C LEU A 114 3.46 -18.55 -1.01
N LEU A 115 2.59 -19.01 -1.91
CA LEU A 115 1.49 -19.92 -1.56
C LEU A 115 2.00 -21.29 -1.10
N PHE A 116 3.08 -21.80 -1.70
CA PHE A 116 3.74 -23.03 -1.21
C PHE A 116 4.41 -22.88 0.16
N MET A 117 4.68 -21.66 0.64
CA MET A 117 5.24 -21.44 1.98
C MET A 117 4.18 -21.15 3.05
N SER A 118 2.93 -20.83 2.69
CA SER A 118 1.83 -20.76 3.67
C SER A 118 1.15 -22.11 3.89
N GLU A 119 1.26 -23.06 2.95
CA GLU A 119 0.75 -24.43 3.12
C GLU A 119 1.74 -25.37 3.82
N MET A 120 2.96 -24.93 4.14
CA MET A 120 3.97 -25.71 4.88
C MET A 120 4.11 -25.32 6.36
N VAL A 121 3.18 -24.54 6.91
CA VAL A 121 3.10 -24.24 8.37
C VAL A 121 1.80 -24.79 8.98
N LEU A 122 1.04 -25.60 8.24
CA LEU A 122 -0.19 -26.24 8.73
C LEU A 122 -0.32 -27.74 8.34
N LEU A 123 0.80 -28.41 8.08
CA LEU A 123 0.93 -29.88 8.17
C LEU A 123 2.25 -30.23 8.84
#